data_AF-A0A368H0I2-F1
#
_entry.id   AF-A0A368H0I2-F1
#
_cell.length_a   1.000
_cell.length_b   1.000
_cell.length_c   1.000
_cell.angle_alpha   90.00
_cell.angle_beta   90.00
_cell.angle_gamma   90.00
#
_symmetry.space_group_name_H-M   'P 1'
#
loop_
_entity.id
_entity.type
_entity.pdbx_description
1 polymer ?
#
loop_
_entity_poly.entity_id
_entity_poly.type
_entity_poly.pdbx_seq_one_letter_code
_entity_poly.pdbx_strand_id
1 'polypeptide(L)'
;GWDFDEPSGAPGAVPPEYFIQTTFVHRSENKQQKDFANLVLTKLGELRQRLKQQARMTIDNEVISCVEDSEHYRCGDYQPEGSYHYLVIEDSAKGAAVYSLERKLNEKNPGATEMAILDALSRHSPHSLTLYASPEADKEVGFVRALSAKELQTISKPPPVEMELFSPTELDLIDTDLLEFRNGEDLDAVEHNLVSYASEKQFNDALNANKELFVLFWSHVHTVSLHAFNLWARTSKKANFGKDVILAHVECHKHADFCHGLTRKDFHTVVAYRDGQNIGSTYYMRDEDFYLQWMYLMLSGPLIELRNDEDVKNAKKGMMFGSVPHPVTIGTFPDRDCTAYQHFSISADRFHGRYFMAVRIEIKPGSTPTVSTYRPFEKQRRRDYEGKFDPASLMGFISTASFPSVVDITNGFTTNLLFRQHRKIAILVASSSFSNASYVSLASRKDARKFAVFTYLNRFVTLPY
;
A
#
# COMPACT_ATOMS: atom_id res chain seq x y z
N GLY A 1 -10.75 49.04 11.19
CA GLY A 1 -10.11 49.88 10.16
C GLY A 1 -10.32 49.17 8.86
N TRP A 2 -10.89 49.87 7.88
CA TRP A 2 -11.13 49.38 6.53
C TRP A 2 -9.92 49.77 5.71
N ASP A 3 -9.03 48.82 5.40
CA ASP A 3 -7.97 49.04 4.41
C ASP A 3 -8.29 48.17 3.19
N PHE A 4 -9.04 48.78 2.28
CA PHE A 4 -9.12 48.38 0.87
C PHE A 4 -7.86 48.91 0.19
N ASP A 5 -6.79 48.12 0.19
CA ASP A 5 -5.69 48.30 -0.75
C ASP A 5 -5.94 47.44 -1.99
N GLU A 6 -6.99 47.77 -2.73
CA GLU A 6 -7.07 47.45 -4.17
C GLU A 6 -6.96 48.76 -4.94
N PRO A 7 -6.20 48.81 -6.06
CA PRO A 7 -6.23 49.96 -6.94
C PRO A 7 -7.59 49.98 -7.64
N SER A 8 -8.58 50.62 -7.02
CA SER A 8 -9.87 50.90 -7.63
C SER A 8 -9.67 51.88 -8.79
N GLY A 9 -9.45 51.34 -9.99
CA GLY A 9 -9.55 52.10 -11.23
C GLY A 9 -10.93 52.77 -11.30
N ALA A 10 -10.97 54.00 -11.79
CA ALA A 10 -12.22 54.76 -11.95
C ALA A 10 -13.27 53.95 -12.75
N PRO A 11 -14.59 54.17 -12.54
CA PRO A 11 -15.63 53.56 -13.34
C PRO A 11 -15.40 53.89 -14.83
N GLY A 12 -14.92 52.92 -15.61
CA GLY A 12 -14.46 53.10 -16.99
C GLY A 12 -13.01 52.66 -17.26
N ALA A 13 -12.24 52.29 -16.24
CA ALA A 13 -10.92 51.68 -16.42
C ALA A 13 -11.07 50.28 -17.04
N VAL A 14 -10.44 50.07 -18.19
CA VAL A 14 -10.47 48.77 -18.86
C VAL A 14 -9.63 47.78 -18.04
N PRO A 15 -10.18 46.63 -17.60
CA PRO A 15 -9.42 45.67 -16.80
C PRO A 15 -8.14 45.23 -17.53
N PRO A 16 -7.02 45.05 -16.83
CA PRO A 16 -5.81 44.51 -17.44
C PRO A 16 -6.11 43.12 -18.03
N GLU A 17 -5.52 42.82 -19.19
CA GLU A 17 -5.66 41.49 -19.78
C GLU A 17 -5.03 40.45 -18.85
N TYR A 18 -5.82 39.43 -18.54
CA TYR A 18 -5.40 38.36 -17.65
C TYR A 18 -5.23 37.07 -18.46
N PHE A 19 -4.15 36.34 -18.20
CA PHE A 19 -3.82 35.12 -18.94
C PHE A 19 -3.81 33.93 -17.98
N ILE A 20 -4.54 32.88 -18.36
CA ILE A 20 -4.54 31.60 -17.63
C ILE A 20 -4.16 30.51 -18.60
N GLN A 21 -3.14 29.73 -18.25
CA GLN A 21 -2.79 28.52 -18.97
C GLN A 21 -3.44 27.32 -18.27
N THR A 22 -4.15 26.51 -19.04
CA THR A 22 -4.79 25.29 -18.59
C THR A 22 -4.34 24.10 -19.41
N THR A 23 -4.34 22.93 -18.77
CA THR A 23 -4.14 21.66 -19.45
C THR A 23 -5.25 20.72 -19.00
N PHE A 24 -6.11 20.30 -19.93
CA PHE A 24 -7.12 19.29 -19.67
C PHE A 24 -6.54 17.90 -19.94
N VAL A 25 -6.25 17.17 -18.87
CA VAL A 25 -5.70 15.81 -18.92
C VAL A 25 -6.80 14.82 -18.61
N HIS A 26 -7.05 13.87 -19.50
CA HIS A 26 -8.10 12.87 -19.28
C HIS A 26 -7.68 11.48 -19.73
N ARG A 27 -8.22 10.47 -19.03
CA ARG A 27 -8.19 9.07 -19.44
C ARG A 27 -9.62 8.58 -19.59
N SER A 28 -10.06 8.40 -20.83
CA SER A 28 -11.46 8.07 -21.15
C SER A 28 -11.56 6.70 -21.81
N GLU A 29 -11.69 5.66 -20.98
CA GLU A 29 -11.59 4.25 -21.42
C GLU A 29 -12.87 3.73 -22.10
N ASN A 30 -14.02 4.36 -21.84
CA ASN A 30 -15.30 3.95 -22.41
C ASN A 30 -16.06 5.14 -23.02
N LYS A 31 -17.12 4.81 -23.77
CA LYS A 31 -17.92 5.81 -24.52
C LYS A 31 -18.46 6.93 -23.62
N GLN A 32 -19.01 6.62 -22.46
CA GLN A 32 -19.57 7.63 -21.55
C GLN A 32 -18.49 8.62 -21.07
N GLN A 33 -17.28 8.13 -20.80
CA GLN A 33 -16.17 8.97 -20.37
C GLN A 33 -15.63 9.84 -21.51
N LYS A 34 -15.66 9.33 -22.75
CA LYS A 34 -15.32 10.11 -23.95
C LYS A 34 -16.36 11.19 -24.22
N ASP A 35 -17.64 10.87 -24.10
CA ASP A 35 -18.73 11.83 -24.26
C ASP A 35 -18.62 12.97 -23.23
N PHE A 36 -18.28 12.64 -21.98
CA PHE A 36 -18.03 13.66 -20.95
C PHE A 36 -16.76 14.48 -21.21
N ALA A 37 -15.65 13.87 -21.65
CA ALA A 37 -14.46 14.63 -22.03
C ALA A 37 -14.75 15.62 -23.16
N ASN A 38 -15.53 15.20 -24.17
CA ASN A 38 -15.97 16.07 -25.26
C ASN A 38 -16.86 17.22 -24.76
N LEU A 39 -17.74 16.97 -23.78
CA LEU A 39 -18.54 18.01 -23.15
C LEU A 39 -17.65 19.04 -22.43
N VAL A 40 -16.67 18.60 -21.65
CA VAL A 40 -15.70 19.49 -20.97
C VAL A 40 -14.93 20.33 -21.99
N LEU A 41 -14.43 19.72 -23.06
CA LEU A 41 -13.70 20.43 -24.14
C LEU A 41 -14.58 21.46 -24.85
N THR A 42 -15.83 21.10 -25.13
CA THR A 42 -16.81 22.02 -25.75
C THR A 42 -17.05 23.22 -24.84
N LYS A 43 -17.28 22.98 -23.54
CA LYS A 43 -17.49 24.05 -22.55
C LYS A 43 -16.27 24.90 -22.32
N LEU A 44 -15.07 24.33 -22.26
CA LEU A 44 -13.82 25.09 -22.25
C LEU A 44 -13.70 25.98 -23.49
N GLY A 45 -14.00 25.47 -24.68
CA GLY A 45 -13.98 26.24 -25.93
C GLY A 45 -14.94 27.43 -25.92
N GLU A 46 -16.18 27.22 -25.49
CA GLU A 46 -17.19 28.27 -25.33
C GLU A 46 -16.76 29.34 -24.32
N LEU A 47 -16.25 28.92 -23.16
CA LEU A 47 -15.78 29.82 -22.09
C LEU A 47 -14.56 30.62 -22.53
N ARG A 48 -13.61 30.03 -23.25
CA ARG A 48 -12.44 30.74 -23.82
C ARG A 48 -12.88 31.94 -24.66
N GLN A 49 -13.87 31.75 -25.53
CA GLN A 49 -14.38 32.83 -26.37
C GLN A 49 -15.11 33.90 -25.54
N ARG A 50 -15.99 33.45 -24.63
CA ARG A 50 -16.81 34.35 -23.81
C ARG A 50 -15.98 35.20 -22.86
N LEU A 51 -15.06 34.59 -22.13
CA LEU A 51 -14.20 35.26 -21.15
C LEU A 51 -13.21 36.21 -21.83
N LYS A 52 -12.76 35.89 -23.05
CA LYS A 52 -11.98 36.83 -23.87
C LYS A 52 -12.78 38.09 -24.23
N GLN A 53 -14.05 37.94 -24.57
CA GLN A 53 -14.92 39.06 -24.96
C GLN A 53 -15.43 39.88 -23.77
N GLN A 54 -15.83 39.21 -22.68
CA GLN A 54 -16.57 39.82 -21.58
C GLN A 54 -15.69 40.13 -20.36
N ALA A 55 -14.65 39.31 -20.11
CA ALA A 55 -13.78 39.43 -18.94
C ALA A 55 -12.35 39.87 -19.28
N ARG A 56 -12.04 40.12 -20.57
CA ARG A 56 -10.69 40.37 -21.10
C ARG A 56 -9.67 39.32 -20.65
N MET A 57 -10.11 38.08 -20.50
CA MET A 57 -9.27 36.99 -20.05
C MET A 57 -8.97 36.03 -21.20
N THR A 58 -7.69 35.78 -21.45
CA THR A 58 -7.24 34.79 -22.42
C THR A 58 -6.92 33.50 -21.69
N ILE A 59 -7.64 32.44 -22.04
CA ILE A 59 -7.33 31.09 -21.58
C ILE A 59 -6.65 30.35 -22.73
N ASP A 60 -5.45 29.85 -22.48
CA ASP A 60 -4.79 28.89 -23.35
C ASP A 60 -4.96 27.49 -22.81
N ASN A 61 -5.47 26.57 -23.63
CA ASN A 61 -5.80 25.22 -23.17
C ASN A 61 -5.13 24.15 -24.04
N GLU A 62 -4.26 23.37 -23.41
CA GLU A 62 -3.73 22.12 -23.95
C GLU A 62 -4.66 20.96 -23.60
N VAL A 63 -4.76 19.96 -24.48
CA VAL A 63 -5.59 18.76 -24.27
C VAL A 63 -4.71 17.53 -24.38
N ILE A 64 -4.73 16.70 -23.34
CA ILE A 64 -3.94 15.47 -23.27
C ILE A 64 -4.88 14.29 -22.99
N SER A 65 -4.93 13.37 -23.94
CA SER A 65 -5.70 12.14 -23.85
C SER A 65 -4.76 10.98 -23.52
N CYS A 66 -4.71 10.56 -22.26
CA CYS A 66 -3.81 9.48 -21.80
C CYS A 66 -4.25 8.06 -22.24
N VAL A 67 -5.27 7.97 -23.09
CA VAL A 67 -5.64 6.74 -23.82
C VAL A 67 -5.11 6.78 -25.26
N GLU A 68 -5.11 7.95 -25.89
CA GLU A 68 -4.72 8.12 -27.30
C GLU A 68 -3.22 8.43 -27.45
N ASP A 69 -2.64 9.11 -26.47
CA ASP A 69 -1.22 9.40 -26.36
C ASP A 69 -0.72 9.01 -24.95
N SER A 70 -0.61 7.70 -24.71
CA SER A 70 -0.21 7.16 -23.41
C SER A 70 1.23 7.48 -23.02
N GLU A 71 2.07 7.84 -23.99
CA GLU A 71 3.49 8.16 -23.79
C GLU A 71 3.72 9.66 -23.52
N HIS A 72 2.65 10.48 -23.55
CA HIS A 72 2.76 11.88 -23.20
C HIS A 72 3.29 12.03 -21.77
N TYR A 73 4.31 12.88 -21.57
CA TYR A 73 5.04 12.95 -20.29
C TYR A 73 4.13 13.20 -19.07
N ARG A 74 3.09 14.04 -19.22
CA ARG A 74 2.10 14.31 -18.16
C ARG A 74 1.18 13.12 -17.82
N CYS A 75 1.08 12.09 -18.67
CA CYS A 75 0.27 10.92 -18.37
C CYS A 75 0.90 10.03 -17.30
N GLY A 76 2.22 10.09 -17.11
CA GLY A 76 2.93 9.44 -16.01
C GLY A 76 2.69 10.08 -14.65
N ASP A 77 2.18 11.32 -14.61
CA ASP A 77 1.90 12.04 -13.36
C ASP A 77 0.59 11.60 -12.69
N TYR A 78 -0.26 10.84 -13.40
CA TYR A 78 -1.59 10.45 -12.96
C TYR A 78 -1.79 8.93 -12.93
N GLN A 79 -2.90 8.49 -12.34
CA GLN A 79 -3.22 7.06 -12.19
C GLN A 79 -3.20 6.32 -13.55
N PRO A 80 -2.54 5.16 -13.64
CA PRO A 80 -2.44 4.40 -14.89
C PRO A 80 -3.73 3.64 -15.24
N GLU A 81 -4.59 3.41 -14.26
CA GLU A 81 -5.83 2.64 -14.39
C GLU A 81 -7.06 3.48 -14.00
N GLY A 82 -8.19 3.19 -14.64
CA GLY A 82 -9.45 3.86 -14.40
C GLY A 82 -9.57 5.20 -15.13
N SER A 83 -10.80 5.67 -15.28
CA SER A 83 -11.06 6.91 -16.02
C SER A 83 -11.02 8.13 -15.10
N TYR A 84 -10.42 9.23 -15.60
CA TYR A 84 -10.35 10.51 -14.90
C TYR A 84 -10.39 11.69 -15.88
N HIS A 85 -10.73 12.86 -15.33
CA HIS A 85 -10.82 14.14 -16.04
C HIS A 85 -10.27 15.22 -15.12
N TYR A 86 -9.05 15.67 -15.40
CA TYR A 86 -8.34 16.67 -14.61
C TYR A 86 -8.16 17.96 -15.40
N LEU A 87 -8.45 19.07 -14.75
CA LEU A 87 -8.14 20.41 -15.24
C LEU A 87 -6.95 20.93 -14.45
N VAL A 88 -5.80 21.02 -15.09
CA VAL A 88 -4.59 21.64 -14.52
C VAL A 88 -4.63 23.12 -14.86
N ILE A 89 -4.39 23.98 -13.88
CA ILE A 89 -4.30 25.43 -14.06
C ILE A 89 -2.92 25.87 -13.57
N GLU A 90 -2.12 26.41 -14.47
CA GLU A 90 -0.77 26.91 -14.18
C GLU A 90 -0.86 28.34 -13.64
N ASP A 91 -0.50 28.53 -12.37
CA ASP A 91 -0.46 29.83 -11.71
C ASP A 91 1.00 30.22 -11.44
N SER A 92 1.46 31.32 -12.05
CA SER A 92 2.85 31.77 -11.91
C SER A 92 3.23 32.17 -10.48
N ALA A 93 2.27 32.48 -9.61
CA ALA A 93 2.51 32.87 -8.23
C ALA A 93 2.36 31.70 -7.25
N LYS A 94 1.47 30.74 -7.52
CA LYS A 94 1.13 29.64 -6.59
C LYS A 94 1.55 28.24 -7.05
N GLY A 95 2.06 28.12 -8.28
CA GLY A 95 2.34 26.83 -8.92
C GLY A 95 1.09 26.19 -9.53
N ALA A 96 1.26 25.06 -10.22
CA ALA A 96 0.16 24.35 -10.86
C ALA A 96 -0.84 23.78 -9.85
N ALA A 97 -2.12 24.07 -10.04
CA ALA A 97 -3.22 23.44 -9.30
C ALA A 97 -3.95 22.42 -10.18
N VAL A 98 -4.27 21.26 -9.61
CA VAL A 98 -4.98 20.18 -10.31
C VAL A 98 -6.39 20.05 -9.76
N TYR A 99 -7.39 20.15 -10.64
CA TYR A 99 -8.79 20.05 -10.29
C TYR A 99 -9.41 18.78 -10.88
N SER A 100 -10.17 18.05 -10.07
CA SER A 100 -10.97 16.90 -10.49
C SER A 100 -12.35 17.34 -10.98
N LEU A 101 -12.69 16.96 -12.21
CA LEU A 101 -14.00 17.14 -12.83
C LEU A 101 -14.73 15.79 -12.86
N GLU A 102 -15.48 15.47 -11.80
CA GLU A 102 -16.13 14.16 -11.70
C GLU A 102 -17.34 14.06 -12.64
N ARG A 103 -17.27 13.13 -13.61
CA ARG A 103 -18.37 12.87 -14.57
C ARG A 103 -19.72 12.68 -13.87
N LYS A 104 -19.79 11.82 -12.85
CA LYS A 104 -21.05 11.45 -12.17
C LYS A 104 -21.79 12.65 -11.58
N LEU A 105 -21.07 13.72 -11.24
CA LEU A 105 -21.61 14.93 -10.62
C LEU A 105 -21.96 15.99 -11.66
N ASN A 106 -21.24 16.03 -12.79
CA ASN A 106 -21.32 17.14 -13.75
C ASN A 106 -21.98 16.77 -15.10
N GLU A 107 -22.09 15.49 -15.46
CA GLU A 107 -22.57 15.07 -16.79
C GLU A 107 -24.06 15.26 -17.03
N LYS A 108 -24.86 15.32 -15.95
CA LYS A 108 -26.32 15.35 -16.06
C LYS A 108 -26.84 16.63 -16.70
N ASN A 109 -26.12 17.74 -16.50
CA ASN A 109 -26.45 19.03 -17.07
C ASN A 109 -25.18 19.71 -17.61
N PRO A 110 -25.13 20.08 -18.91
CA PRO A 110 -24.02 20.86 -19.47
C PRO A 110 -23.69 22.14 -18.69
N GLY A 111 -24.69 22.79 -18.08
CA GLY A 111 -24.50 23.97 -17.24
C GLY A 111 -23.70 23.71 -15.96
N ALA A 112 -23.88 22.53 -15.34
CA ALA A 112 -23.08 22.13 -14.18
C ALA A 112 -21.60 21.94 -14.54
N THR A 113 -21.32 21.32 -15.69
CA THR A 113 -19.93 21.20 -16.20
C THR A 113 -19.30 22.57 -16.43
N GLU A 114 -20.04 23.49 -17.04
CA GLU A 114 -19.59 24.86 -17.28
C GLU A 114 -19.29 25.60 -15.97
N MET A 115 -20.19 25.51 -14.99
CA MET A 115 -20.02 26.15 -13.68
C MET A 115 -18.82 25.57 -12.91
N ALA A 116 -18.57 24.26 -13.01
CA ALA A 116 -17.41 23.61 -12.41
C ALA A 116 -16.08 24.15 -12.98
N ILE A 117 -16.01 24.37 -14.29
CA ILE A 117 -14.85 24.95 -14.95
C ILE A 117 -14.68 26.42 -14.52
N LEU A 118 -15.77 27.20 -14.49
CA LEU A 118 -15.73 28.60 -14.05
C LEU A 118 -15.29 28.74 -12.59
N ASP A 119 -15.75 27.87 -11.68
CA ASP A 119 -15.30 27.88 -10.28
C ASP A 119 -13.80 27.60 -10.17
N ALA A 120 -13.27 26.61 -10.92
CA ALA A 120 -11.84 26.34 -10.93
C ALA A 120 -11.03 27.53 -11.44
N LEU A 121 -11.43 28.13 -12.56
CA LEU A 121 -10.77 29.31 -13.13
C LEU A 121 -10.86 30.53 -12.19
N SER A 122 -11.98 30.70 -11.49
CA SER A 122 -12.22 31.82 -10.57
C SER A 122 -11.19 31.86 -9.44
N ARG A 123 -10.73 30.69 -8.98
CA ARG A 123 -9.70 30.57 -7.91
C ARG A 123 -8.31 31.06 -8.35
N HIS A 124 -8.12 31.19 -9.66
CA HIS A 124 -6.88 31.65 -10.30
C HIS A 124 -7.10 32.95 -11.07
N SER A 125 -8.19 33.67 -10.82
CA SER A 125 -8.50 34.96 -11.43
C SER A 125 -8.61 36.03 -10.33
N PRO A 126 -8.31 37.32 -10.62
CA PRO A 126 -8.52 38.41 -9.67
C PRO A 126 -9.97 38.56 -9.19
N HIS A 127 -10.93 38.11 -9.99
CA HIS A 127 -12.36 38.17 -9.69
C HIS A 127 -13.07 36.88 -10.08
N SER A 128 -14.21 36.63 -9.45
CA SER A 128 -15.03 35.46 -9.75
C SER A 128 -15.52 35.49 -11.19
N LEU A 129 -15.24 34.41 -11.92
CA LEU A 129 -15.63 34.24 -13.31
C LEU A 129 -17.00 33.58 -13.45
N THR A 130 -17.58 33.08 -12.35
CA THR A 130 -18.94 32.50 -12.32
C THR A 130 -20.00 33.50 -12.79
N LEU A 131 -19.75 34.81 -12.68
CA LEU A 131 -20.61 35.88 -13.19
C LEU A 131 -20.76 35.88 -14.72
N TYR A 132 -19.86 35.20 -15.45
CA TYR A 132 -19.89 35.06 -16.90
C TYR A 132 -20.48 33.71 -17.35
N ALA A 133 -21.18 33.01 -16.44
CA ALA A 133 -21.91 31.79 -16.75
C ALA A 133 -22.97 32.04 -17.84
N SER A 134 -23.24 31.03 -18.64
CA SER A 134 -24.39 31.04 -19.55
C SER A 134 -25.69 31.09 -18.75
N PRO A 135 -26.81 31.56 -19.34
CA PRO A 135 -28.11 31.53 -18.67
C PRO A 135 -28.52 30.14 -18.18
N GLU A 136 -28.07 29.09 -18.87
CA GLU A 136 -28.26 27.70 -18.48
C GLU A 136 -27.38 27.30 -17.29
N ALA A 137 -26.13 27.76 -17.23
CA ALA A 137 -25.19 27.44 -16.16
C ALA A 137 -25.42 28.26 -14.89
N ASP A 138 -25.93 29.49 -14.99
CA ASP A 138 -26.18 30.40 -13.85
C ASP A 138 -27.15 29.83 -12.80
N LYS A 139 -27.96 28.84 -13.18
CA LYS A 139 -28.93 28.15 -12.31
C LYS A 139 -28.43 26.83 -11.75
N GLU A 140 -27.22 26.42 -12.11
CA GLU A 140 -26.69 25.09 -11.82
C GLU A 140 -25.51 25.17 -10.85
N VAL A 141 -25.32 24.10 -10.08
CA VAL A 141 -24.16 23.94 -9.21
C VAL A 141 -23.20 22.98 -9.86
N GLY A 142 -22.02 23.48 -10.24
CA GLY A 142 -20.91 22.67 -10.73
C GLY A 142 -20.07 22.12 -9.58
N PHE A 143 -19.62 20.87 -9.70
CA PHE A 143 -18.76 20.23 -8.71
C PHE A 143 -17.34 20.16 -9.23
N VAL A 144 -16.43 20.88 -8.57
CA VAL A 144 -15.00 20.84 -8.83
C VAL A 144 -14.22 20.78 -7.52
N ARG A 145 -13.16 19.96 -7.50
CA ARG A 145 -12.36 19.73 -6.31
C ARG A 145 -10.88 19.86 -6.62
N ALA A 146 -10.19 20.77 -5.93
CA ALA A 146 -8.73 20.84 -5.97
C ALA A 146 -8.15 19.61 -5.28
N LEU A 147 -7.21 18.93 -5.94
CA LEU A 147 -6.48 17.80 -5.38
C LEU A 147 -5.33 18.33 -4.51
N SER A 148 -5.20 17.78 -3.30
CA SER A 148 -4.08 18.12 -2.42
C SER A 148 -2.77 17.49 -2.92
N ALA A 149 -1.63 18.06 -2.53
CA ALA A 149 -0.32 17.48 -2.86
C ALA A 149 -0.17 16.03 -2.39
N LYS A 150 -0.78 15.68 -1.23
CA LYS A 150 -0.82 14.30 -0.71
C LYS A 150 -1.62 13.37 -1.62
N GLU A 151 -2.75 13.83 -2.13
CA GLU A 151 -3.57 13.05 -3.07
C GLU A 151 -2.88 12.85 -4.41
N LEU A 152 -2.24 13.90 -4.95
CA LEU A 152 -1.45 13.79 -6.17
C LEU A 152 -0.28 12.80 -6.01
N GLN A 153 0.40 12.80 -4.86
CA GLN A 153 1.44 11.80 -4.53
C GLN A 153 0.90 10.37 -4.37
N THR A 154 -0.38 10.20 -4.06
CA THR A 154 -1.02 8.87 -4.03
C THR A 154 -1.56 8.45 -5.38
N ILE A 155 -1.96 9.40 -6.23
CA ILE A 155 -2.49 9.17 -7.59
C ILE A 155 -1.35 8.82 -8.56
N SER A 156 -0.15 9.39 -8.38
CA SER A 156 1.05 9.08 -9.17
C SER A 156 1.73 7.77 -8.78
N LYS A 157 1.34 7.18 -7.64
CA LYS A 157 1.75 5.82 -7.31
C LYS A 157 0.82 4.88 -8.08
N PRO A 158 1.36 3.89 -8.83
CA PRO A 158 0.55 2.79 -9.33
C PRO A 158 -0.33 2.31 -8.18
N PRO A 159 -1.64 2.05 -8.40
CA PRO A 159 -2.45 1.45 -7.36
C PRO A 159 -1.68 0.22 -6.85
N PRO A 160 -1.54 0.04 -5.53
CA PRO A 160 -0.86 -1.13 -5.01
C PRO A 160 -1.56 -2.32 -5.63
N VAL A 161 -0.79 -3.16 -6.35
CA VAL A 161 -1.32 -4.45 -6.80
C VAL A 161 -1.95 -5.09 -5.56
N GLU A 162 -3.13 -5.70 -5.61
CA GLU A 162 -3.71 -6.29 -4.37
C GLU A 162 -2.74 -7.30 -3.71
N MET A 163 -1.79 -7.83 -4.48
CA MET A 163 -0.67 -8.67 -4.04
C MET A 163 0.49 -7.90 -3.35
N GLU A 164 0.60 -6.59 -3.51
CA GLU A 164 1.43 -5.69 -2.69
C GLU A 164 0.90 -5.57 -1.28
N LEU A 165 -0.38 -5.88 -1.01
CA LEU A 165 -1.01 -5.71 0.30
C LEU A 165 -1.05 -6.99 1.15
N PHE A 166 -1.02 -8.17 0.53
CA PHE A 166 -1.17 -9.45 1.24
C PHE A 166 -0.14 -10.47 0.78
N SER A 167 0.61 -11.01 1.73
CA SER A 167 1.56 -12.09 1.49
C SER A 167 0.94 -13.46 1.78
N PRO A 168 1.31 -14.52 1.02
CA PRO A 168 0.93 -15.88 1.38
C PRO A 168 1.57 -16.37 2.69
N THR A 169 2.58 -15.68 3.21
CA THR A 169 3.22 -15.99 4.50
C THR A 169 2.67 -15.16 5.66
N GLU A 170 1.80 -14.19 5.39
CA GLU A 170 1.05 -13.46 6.40
C GLU A 170 -0.20 -14.28 6.76
N LEU A 171 -0.13 -15.06 7.86
CA LEU A 171 -1.27 -15.83 8.40
C LEU A 171 -1.96 -15.09 9.56
N ASP A 172 -3.15 -14.57 9.31
CA ASP A 172 -4.01 -13.78 10.21
C ASP A 172 -4.93 -14.71 10.97
N LEU A 173 -5.20 -14.43 12.25
CA LEU A 173 -6.29 -15.12 12.95
C LEU A 173 -7.59 -14.91 12.14
N ILE A 174 -8.27 -16.01 11.79
CA ILE A 174 -9.43 -16.01 10.89
C ILE A 174 -10.51 -15.02 11.35
N ASP A 175 -10.73 -14.93 12.66
CA ASP A 175 -11.68 -14.02 13.26
C ASP A 175 -11.23 -13.66 14.67
N THR A 176 -10.87 -12.39 14.87
CA THR A 176 -10.44 -11.84 16.16
C THR A 176 -11.60 -11.70 17.14
N ASP A 177 -12.83 -11.56 16.66
CA ASP A 177 -14.01 -11.35 17.51
C ASP A 177 -14.35 -12.63 18.28
N LEU A 178 -13.95 -13.80 17.76
CA LEU A 178 -14.03 -15.07 18.49
C LEU A 178 -13.26 -15.06 19.82
N LEU A 179 -12.25 -14.20 19.96
CA LEU A 179 -11.50 -14.07 21.20
C LEU A 179 -12.25 -13.27 22.27
N GLU A 180 -13.25 -12.47 21.91
CA GLU A 180 -14.11 -11.80 22.91
C GLU A 180 -14.91 -12.81 23.75
N PHE A 181 -15.18 -14.00 23.19
CA PHE A 181 -15.89 -15.07 23.87
C PHE A 181 -15.00 -16.00 24.70
N ARG A 182 -13.68 -15.78 24.72
CA ARG A 182 -12.74 -16.58 25.51
C ARG A 182 -12.49 -15.92 26.86
N ASN A 183 -12.26 -16.76 27.88
CA ASN A 183 -11.80 -16.25 29.17
C ASN A 183 -10.39 -15.68 29.02
N GLY A 184 -10.19 -14.47 29.54
CA GLY A 184 -8.91 -13.77 29.54
C GLY A 184 -8.14 -13.88 30.86
N GLU A 185 -8.70 -14.55 31.88
CA GLU A 185 -8.03 -14.73 33.17
C GLU A 185 -6.60 -15.30 33.00
N ASP A 186 -5.67 -14.72 33.76
CA ASP A 186 -4.24 -15.06 33.82
C ASP A 186 -3.43 -14.89 32.52
N LEU A 187 -4.01 -14.34 31.46
CA LEU A 187 -3.27 -14.08 30.21
C LEU A 187 -2.18 -13.02 30.36
N ASP A 188 -2.33 -12.08 31.31
CA ASP A 188 -1.34 -11.06 31.66
C ASP A 188 -0.30 -11.54 32.68
N ALA A 189 -0.55 -12.64 33.38
CA ALA A 189 0.37 -13.24 34.36
C ALA A 189 1.51 -14.07 33.71
N VAL A 190 1.63 -14.03 32.38
CA VAL A 190 2.66 -14.77 31.64
C VAL A 190 4.04 -14.15 31.87
N GLU A 191 5.00 -14.95 32.34
CA GLU A 191 6.39 -14.52 32.45
C GLU A 191 6.98 -14.21 31.07
N HIS A 192 7.70 -13.09 30.93
CA HIS A 192 8.23 -12.58 29.66
C HIS A 192 9.51 -11.73 29.82
N ASN A 193 10.18 -11.46 28.70
CA ASN A 193 11.39 -10.64 28.64
C ASN A 193 11.14 -9.20 28.13
N LEU A 194 9.88 -8.81 27.99
CA LEU A 194 9.52 -7.49 27.46
C LEU A 194 9.91 -6.35 28.41
N VAL A 195 10.36 -5.23 27.83
CA VAL A 195 10.58 -3.97 28.54
C VAL A 195 9.26 -3.20 28.63
N SER A 196 8.91 -2.69 29.82
CA SER A 196 7.72 -1.86 30.03
C SER A 196 8.08 -0.37 30.07
N TYR A 197 7.29 0.47 29.39
CA TYR A 197 7.42 1.93 29.46
C TYR A 197 6.19 2.55 30.12
N ALA A 198 6.42 3.37 31.15
CA ALA A 198 5.37 3.98 31.96
C ALA A 198 5.01 5.42 31.57
N SER A 199 5.77 6.02 30.63
CA SER A 199 5.54 7.40 30.18
C SER A 199 6.10 7.64 28.79
N GLU A 200 5.54 8.63 28.10
CA GLU A 200 5.99 9.07 26.78
C GLU A 200 7.47 9.49 26.79
N LYS A 201 7.93 10.16 27.85
CA LYS A 201 9.33 10.55 28.00
C LYS A 201 10.26 9.33 28.01
N GLN A 202 9.97 8.32 28.83
CA GLN A 202 10.80 7.11 28.88
C GLN A 202 10.83 6.38 27.54
N PHE A 203 9.69 6.34 26.84
CA PHE A 203 9.60 5.74 25.52
C PHE A 203 10.41 6.52 24.48
N ASN A 204 10.30 7.85 24.45
CA ASN A 204 11.06 8.71 23.55
C ASN A 204 12.57 8.64 23.82
N ASP A 205 12.97 8.60 25.10
CA ASP A 205 14.38 8.40 25.47
C ASP A 205 14.89 7.03 24.97
N ALA A 206 14.07 5.98 25.06
CA ALA A 206 14.40 4.67 24.54
C ALA A 206 14.46 4.62 23.01
N LEU A 207 13.56 5.32 22.30
CA LEU A 207 13.60 5.44 20.84
C LEU A 207 14.89 6.08 20.34
N ASN A 208 15.42 7.06 21.08
CA ASN A 208 16.67 7.73 20.75
C ASN A 208 17.92 6.93 21.14
N ALA A 209 17.83 6.14 22.22
CA ALA A 209 18.98 5.39 22.76
C ALA A 209 19.18 4.02 22.09
N ASN A 210 18.12 3.41 21.56
CA ASN A 210 18.17 2.06 21.01
C ASN A 210 18.10 2.09 19.49
N LYS A 211 18.87 1.20 18.86
CA LYS A 211 18.91 1.08 17.41
C LYS A 211 17.63 0.48 16.83
N GLU A 212 17.10 -0.57 17.47
CA GLU A 212 15.91 -1.29 17.01
C GLU A 212 14.94 -1.53 18.19
N LEU A 213 13.70 -1.11 18.05
CA LEU A 213 12.67 -1.25 19.09
C LEU A 213 11.36 -1.74 18.49
N PHE A 214 10.82 -2.82 19.05
CA PHE A 214 9.52 -3.40 18.69
C PHE A 214 8.56 -3.25 19.88
N VAL A 215 7.43 -2.59 19.70
CA VAL A 215 6.52 -2.27 20.81
C VAL A 215 5.09 -2.66 20.52
N LEU A 216 4.44 -3.22 21.54
CA LEU A 216 2.99 -3.45 21.59
C LEU A 216 2.35 -2.52 22.62
N PHE A 217 1.39 -1.71 22.18
CA PHE A 217 0.49 -1.00 23.09
C PHE A 217 -0.69 -1.92 23.41
N TRP A 218 -1.05 -2.09 24.68
CA TRP A 218 -2.12 -3.03 25.04
C TRP A 218 -2.91 -2.59 26.28
N SER A 219 -4.10 -3.17 26.42
CA SER A 219 -5.02 -2.89 27.53
C SER A 219 -5.81 -4.14 27.91
N HIS A 220 -5.90 -4.46 29.21
CA HIS A 220 -6.74 -5.58 29.68
C HIS A 220 -8.24 -5.32 29.54
N VAL A 221 -8.64 -4.07 29.23
CA VAL A 221 -10.06 -3.70 29.01
C VAL A 221 -10.65 -4.42 27.79
N HIS A 222 -9.79 -4.89 26.88
CA HIS A 222 -10.19 -5.62 25.69
C HIS A 222 -9.55 -7.01 25.66
N THR A 223 -10.37 -8.07 25.69
CA THR A 223 -9.89 -9.46 25.67
C THR A 223 -8.96 -9.76 24.49
N VAL A 224 -9.25 -9.20 23.31
CA VAL A 224 -8.39 -9.32 22.12
C VAL A 224 -7.00 -8.73 22.36
N SER A 225 -6.91 -7.57 23.02
CA SER A 225 -5.62 -6.94 23.33
C SER A 225 -4.83 -7.75 24.35
N LEU A 226 -5.52 -8.33 25.33
CA LEU A 226 -4.90 -9.22 26.32
C LEU A 226 -4.33 -10.49 25.67
N HIS A 227 -5.05 -11.10 24.72
CA HIS A 227 -4.52 -12.20 23.91
C HIS A 227 -3.32 -11.77 23.06
N ALA A 228 -3.32 -10.56 22.49
CA ALA A 228 -2.19 -10.03 21.73
C ALA A 228 -0.95 -9.88 22.63
N PHE A 229 -1.13 -9.32 23.83
CA PHE A 229 -0.07 -9.22 24.83
C PHE A 229 0.48 -10.60 25.21
N ASN A 230 -0.39 -11.56 25.49
CA ASN A 230 0.03 -12.91 25.85
C ASN A 230 0.87 -13.59 24.74
N LEU A 231 0.50 -13.41 23.48
CA LEU A 231 1.28 -13.89 22.33
C LEU A 231 2.63 -13.18 22.24
N TRP A 232 2.64 -11.86 22.34
CA TRP A 232 3.86 -11.05 22.28
C TRP A 232 4.84 -11.36 23.42
N ALA A 233 4.30 -11.57 24.62
CA ALA A 233 5.04 -12.01 25.80
C ALA A 233 5.72 -13.37 25.57
N ARG A 234 5.00 -14.35 25.00
CA ARG A 234 5.58 -15.65 24.63
C ARG A 234 6.61 -15.53 23.50
N THR A 235 6.37 -14.67 22.51
CA THR A 235 7.37 -14.36 21.47
C THR A 235 8.66 -13.84 22.08
N SER A 236 8.59 -12.96 23.09
CA SER A 236 9.78 -12.40 23.75
C SER A 236 10.69 -13.42 24.43
N LYS A 237 10.13 -14.57 24.84
CA LYS A 237 10.89 -15.69 25.40
C LYS A 237 11.64 -16.49 24.34
N LYS A 238 11.08 -16.56 23.13
CA LYS A 238 11.69 -17.25 21.99
C LYS A 238 12.68 -16.38 21.21
N ALA A 239 12.53 -15.05 21.31
CA ALA A 239 13.34 -14.09 20.58
C ALA A 239 14.82 -14.15 20.97
N ASN A 240 15.70 -14.21 19.97
CA ASN A 240 17.15 -14.23 20.15
C ASN A 240 17.85 -13.36 19.08
N PHE A 241 17.61 -12.05 19.14
CA PHE A 241 18.10 -11.08 18.15
C PHE A 241 19.31 -10.26 18.64
N GLY A 242 19.91 -10.64 19.78
CA GLY A 242 21.00 -9.90 20.41
C GLY A 242 20.53 -8.77 21.32
N LYS A 243 21.47 -8.05 21.92
CA LYS A 243 21.20 -7.03 22.94
C LYS A 243 20.71 -5.69 22.38
N ASP A 244 20.95 -5.45 21.09
CA ASP A 244 20.62 -4.19 20.42
C ASP A 244 19.16 -4.13 19.91
N VAL A 245 18.40 -5.21 20.14
CA VAL A 245 16.99 -5.35 19.73
C VAL A 245 16.11 -5.42 20.97
N ILE A 246 15.29 -4.40 21.15
CA ILE A 246 14.38 -4.30 22.30
C ILE A 246 12.97 -4.73 21.89
N LEU A 247 12.39 -5.66 22.65
CA LEU A 247 10.96 -5.97 22.58
C LEU A 247 10.31 -5.36 23.80
N ALA A 248 9.30 -4.55 23.58
CA ALA A 248 8.68 -3.73 24.61
C ALA A 248 7.16 -3.83 24.58
N HIS A 249 6.55 -3.32 25.65
CA HIS A 249 5.12 -3.08 25.73
C HIS A 249 4.78 -1.81 26.51
N VAL A 250 3.54 -1.35 26.32
CA VAL A 250 2.96 -0.24 27.08
C VAL A 250 1.58 -0.65 27.58
N GLU A 251 1.39 -0.55 28.89
CA GLU A 251 0.12 -0.86 29.57
C GLU A 251 -0.81 0.35 29.58
N CYS A 252 -1.60 0.50 28.52
CA CYS A 252 -2.44 1.68 28.31
C CYS A 252 -3.57 1.87 29.33
N HIS A 253 -3.97 0.79 30.02
CA HIS A 253 -4.94 0.86 31.11
C HIS A 253 -4.35 1.49 32.40
N LYS A 254 -3.03 1.44 32.59
CA LYS A 254 -2.32 2.14 33.69
C LYS A 254 -1.80 3.51 33.27
N HIS A 255 -1.57 3.71 31.96
CA HIS A 255 -0.94 4.91 31.40
C HIS A 255 -1.80 5.52 30.28
N ALA A 256 -3.07 5.83 30.60
CA ALA A 256 -4.05 6.29 29.61
C ALA A 256 -3.62 7.56 28.85
N ASP A 257 -2.96 8.51 29.54
CA ASP A 257 -2.47 9.74 28.92
C ASP A 257 -1.41 9.46 27.85
N PHE A 258 -0.53 8.48 28.07
CA PHE A 258 0.49 8.08 27.09
C PHE A 258 -0.13 7.39 25.86
N CYS A 259 -1.25 6.68 26.04
CA CYS A 259 -1.94 6.00 24.96
C CYS A 259 -3.09 6.81 24.34
N HIS A 260 -3.14 8.13 24.60
CA HIS A 260 -4.18 8.99 24.07
C HIS A 260 -4.18 9.00 22.53
N GLY A 261 -5.35 8.83 21.92
CA GLY A 261 -5.50 8.80 20.46
C GLY A 261 -5.34 7.42 19.81
N LEU A 262 -4.95 6.39 20.56
CA LEU A 262 -4.96 5.02 20.05
C LEU A 262 -6.38 4.48 19.88
N THR A 263 -6.59 3.72 18.82
CA THR A 263 -7.84 3.05 18.47
C THR A 263 -7.80 1.57 18.89
N ARG A 264 -8.95 0.90 18.81
CA ARG A 264 -9.07 -0.54 19.11
C ARG A 264 -8.10 -1.43 18.30
N LYS A 265 -7.74 -1.01 17.07
CA LYS A 265 -6.79 -1.73 16.20
C LYS A 265 -5.35 -1.63 16.71
N ASP A 266 -5.00 -0.51 17.32
CA ASP A 266 -3.64 -0.26 17.79
C ASP A 266 -3.29 -1.15 18.98
N PHE A 267 -4.29 -1.56 19.78
CA PHE A 267 -4.11 -2.43 20.94
C PHE A 267 -3.73 -3.89 20.64
N HIS A 268 -3.61 -4.25 19.37
CA HIS A 268 -3.10 -5.55 18.93
C HIS A 268 -2.22 -5.39 17.67
N THR A 269 -1.59 -4.22 17.53
CA THR A 269 -0.63 -3.90 16.47
C THR A 269 0.76 -3.81 17.08
N VAL A 270 1.73 -4.50 16.48
CA VAL A 270 3.14 -4.36 16.88
C VAL A 270 3.82 -3.39 15.91
N VAL A 271 4.51 -2.40 16.46
CA VAL A 271 5.20 -1.34 15.71
C VAL A 271 6.71 -1.52 15.83
N ALA A 272 7.43 -1.36 14.73
CA ALA A 272 8.88 -1.39 14.67
C ALA A 272 9.46 0.01 14.47
N TYR A 273 10.47 0.34 15.26
CA TYR A 273 11.23 1.58 15.17
C TYR A 273 12.71 1.27 14.94
N ARG A 274 13.35 2.09 14.10
CA ARG A 274 14.79 2.13 13.92
C ARG A 274 15.27 3.56 13.99
N ASP A 275 16.26 3.80 14.85
CA ASP A 275 16.85 5.13 15.06
C ASP A 275 15.77 6.22 15.27
N GLY A 276 14.77 5.90 16.11
CA GLY A 276 13.63 6.76 16.43
C GLY A 276 12.55 6.89 15.35
N GLN A 277 12.71 6.30 14.17
CA GLN A 277 11.73 6.36 13.07
C GLN A 277 10.90 5.08 13.00
N ASN A 278 9.58 5.23 12.79
CA ASN A 278 8.71 4.08 12.52
C ASN A 278 9.06 3.51 11.13
N ILE A 279 9.52 2.26 11.11
CA ILE A 279 9.91 1.54 9.88
C ILE A 279 8.87 0.51 9.43
N GLY A 280 7.85 0.25 10.23
CA GLY A 280 6.82 -0.71 9.87
C GLY A 280 5.90 -1.09 11.03
N SER A 281 4.77 -1.69 10.70
CA SER A 281 3.82 -2.21 11.69
C SER A 281 3.15 -3.45 11.13
N THR A 282 2.87 -4.42 12.01
CA THR A 282 2.04 -5.57 11.67
C THR A 282 0.68 -5.42 12.34
N TYR A 283 -0.34 -5.37 11.51
CA TYR A 283 -1.74 -5.25 11.91
C TYR A 283 -2.35 -6.66 12.04
N TYR A 284 -3.39 -6.78 12.87
CA TYR A 284 -4.08 -8.02 13.21
C TYR A 284 -3.25 -9.00 14.05
N MET A 285 -3.94 -9.97 14.66
CA MET A 285 -3.31 -10.95 15.53
C MET A 285 -2.71 -12.09 14.71
N ARG A 286 -1.43 -12.38 14.98
CA ARG A 286 -0.60 -13.40 14.34
C ARG A 286 -0.05 -14.37 15.38
N ASP A 287 0.55 -15.47 14.94
CA ASP A 287 1.20 -16.41 15.85
C ASP A 287 2.64 -16.01 16.22
N GLU A 288 3.23 -16.74 17.17
CA GLU A 288 4.58 -16.46 17.68
C GLU A 288 5.65 -16.58 16.60
N ASP A 289 5.50 -17.55 15.69
CA ASP A 289 6.46 -17.83 14.62
C ASP A 289 6.44 -16.73 13.58
N PHE A 290 5.26 -16.20 13.23
CA PHE A 290 5.12 -15.02 12.39
C PHE A 290 5.84 -13.81 12.99
N TYR A 291 5.65 -13.51 14.28
CA TYR A 291 6.28 -12.33 14.86
C TYR A 291 7.81 -12.40 14.83
N LEU A 292 8.38 -13.58 15.13
CA LEU A 292 9.82 -13.81 15.02
C LEU A 292 10.30 -13.63 13.57
N GLN A 293 9.56 -14.17 12.60
CA GLN A 293 9.85 -14.03 11.19
C GLN A 293 9.77 -12.58 10.70
N TRP A 294 8.73 -11.85 11.10
CA TRP A 294 8.52 -10.46 10.74
C TRP A 294 9.62 -9.57 11.30
N MET A 295 9.95 -9.71 12.58
CA MET A 295 11.08 -8.99 13.19
C MET A 295 12.38 -9.24 12.43
N TYR A 296 12.64 -10.49 12.07
CA TYR A 296 13.81 -10.86 11.29
C TYR A 296 13.87 -10.13 9.93
N LEU A 297 12.76 -10.06 9.20
CA LEU A 297 12.64 -9.29 7.95
C LEU A 297 12.88 -7.80 8.18
N MET A 298 12.33 -7.23 9.27
CA MET A 298 12.54 -5.82 9.60
C MET A 298 14.02 -5.53 9.88
N LEU A 299 14.69 -6.38 10.66
CA LEU A 299 16.10 -6.23 11.05
C LEU A 299 17.08 -6.40 9.88
N SER A 300 16.77 -7.28 8.93
CA SER A 300 17.66 -7.58 7.80
C SER A 300 17.59 -6.57 6.66
N GLY A 301 16.58 -5.70 6.69
CA GLY A 301 16.28 -4.79 5.60
C GLY A 301 15.55 -5.47 4.42
N PRO A 302 15.24 -4.69 3.37
CA PRO A 302 14.45 -5.15 2.24
C PRO A 302 15.17 -6.19 1.37
N LEU A 303 16.50 -6.16 1.30
CA LEU A 303 17.32 -7.08 0.51
C LEU A 303 18.43 -7.71 1.35
N ILE A 304 18.43 -9.04 1.42
CA ILE A 304 19.46 -9.81 2.10
C ILE A 304 20.60 -10.11 1.12
N GLU A 305 21.80 -9.61 1.40
CA GLU A 305 22.97 -9.83 0.53
C GLU A 305 23.61 -11.20 0.76
N LEU A 306 23.73 -11.99 -0.31
CA LEU A 306 24.36 -13.31 -0.33
C LEU A 306 25.82 -13.17 -0.76
N ARG A 307 26.76 -13.32 0.19
CA ARG A 307 28.18 -13.01 0.00
C ARG A 307 28.99 -14.19 -0.50
N ASN A 308 28.53 -15.42 -0.25
CA ASN A 308 29.22 -16.63 -0.68
C ASN A 308 28.23 -17.71 -1.15
N ASP A 309 28.77 -18.81 -1.70
CA ASP A 309 27.96 -19.91 -2.26
C ASP A 309 27.18 -20.68 -1.18
N GLU A 310 27.66 -20.71 0.06
CA GLU A 310 26.95 -21.34 1.18
C GLU A 310 25.73 -20.49 1.58
N ASP A 311 25.84 -19.16 1.58
CA ASP A 311 24.69 -18.26 1.78
C ASP A 311 23.61 -18.52 0.71
N VAL A 312 24.03 -18.65 -0.56
CA VAL A 312 23.12 -18.98 -1.67
C VAL A 312 22.45 -20.34 -1.46
N LYS A 313 23.21 -21.35 -1.04
CA LYS A 313 22.68 -22.69 -0.80
C LYS A 313 21.71 -22.73 0.38
N ASN A 314 21.97 -21.96 1.44
CA ASN A 314 21.08 -21.83 2.59
C ASN A 314 19.80 -21.07 2.23
N ALA A 315 19.91 -19.96 1.49
CA ALA A 315 18.77 -19.23 0.95
C ALA A 315 17.87 -20.12 0.06
N LYS A 316 18.47 -20.94 -0.82
CA LYS A 316 17.73 -21.90 -1.66
C LYS A 316 16.98 -22.97 -0.86
N LYS A 317 17.44 -23.29 0.35
CA LYS A 317 16.77 -24.19 1.29
C LYS A 317 15.73 -23.48 2.16
N GLY A 318 15.57 -22.17 2.02
CA GLY A 318 14.72 -21.35 2.88
C GLY A 318 15.29 -21.15 4.29
N MET A 319 16.54 -21.57 4.53
CA MET A 319 17.20 -21.49 5.84
C MET A 319 17.85 -20.12 5.98
N MET A 320 17.04 -19.12 6.32
CA MET A 320 17.51 -17.77 6.58
C MET A 320 17.45 -17.55 8.10
N PHE A 321 18.62 -17.36 8.73
CA PHE A 321 18.73 -16.88 10.11
C PHE A 321 18.05 -17.76 11.17
N GLY A 322 18.13 -19.08 10.99
CA GLY A 322 17.59 -20.05 11.96
C GLY A 322 16.07 -20.16 11.95
N SER A 323 15.37 -19.51 11.00
CA SER A 323 13.93 -19.66 10.82
C SER A 323 13.56 -21.04 10.29
N VAL A 324 12.27 -21.37 10.40
CA VAL A 324 11.66 -22.45 9.62
C VAL A 324 11.91 -22.18 8.12
N PRO A 325 12.10 -23.21 7.27
CA PRO A 325 12.30 -22.98 5.85
C PRO A 325 11.18 -22.15 5.20
N HIS A 326 11.48 -20.98 4.64
CA HIS A 326 10.48 -20.14 3.94
C HIS A 326 10.75 -20.05 2.43
N PRO A 327 9.73 -19.67 1.63
CA PRO A 327 9.96 -19.23 0.27
C PRO A 327 10.91 -18.03 0.21
N VAL A 328 11.95 -18.10 -0.62
CA VAL A 328 12.93 -17.01 -0.80
C VAL A 328 13.04 -16.69 -2.29
N THR A 329 12.93 -15.41 -2.65
CA THR A 329 13.25 -14.95 -4.01
C THR A 329 14.67 -14.44 -4.06
N ILE A 330 15.49 -15.01 -4.95
CA ILE A 330 16.88 -14.64 -5.14
C ILE A 330 17.03 -13.97 -6.51
N GLY A 331 17.55 -12.75 -6.51
CA GLY A 331 18.03 -12.08 -7.71
C GLY A 331 19.54 -12.19 -7.84
N THR A 332 20.03 -12.57 -9.02
CA THR A 332 21.45 -12.58 -9.35
C THR A 332 21.70 -11.55 -10.44
N PHE A 333 22.57 -10.58 -10.19
CA PHE A 333 22.82 -9.44 -11.09
C PHE A 333 24.32 -9.23 -11.33
N PRO A 334 24.73 -8.70 -12.50
CA PRO A 334 26.13 -8.39 -12.80
C PRO A 334 26.71 -7.33 -11.85
N ASP A 335 25.92 -6.30 -11.55
CA ASP A 335 26.28 -5.14 -10.75
C ASP A 335 25.01 -4.47 -10.18
N ARG A 336 25.21 -3.45 -9.34
CA ARG A 336 24.14 -2.70 -8.68
C ARG A 336 23.62 -1.50 -9.48
N ASP A 337 24.28 -1.17 -10.58
CA ASP A 337 23.92 -0.03 -11.42
C ASP A 337 22.97 -0.45 -12.57
N CYS A 338 22.89 -1.75 -12.85
CA CYS A 338 22.02 -2.28 -13.87
C CYS A 338 20.53 -2.09 -13.52
N THR A 339 19.73 -1.70 -14.52
CA THR A 339 18.29 -1.42 -14.36
C THR A 339 17.52 -2.58 -13.73
N ALA A 340 17.89 -3.81 -14.07
CA ALA A 340 17.25 -5.01 -13.53
C ALA A 340 17.43 -5.13 -12.01
N TYR A 341 18.61 -4.79 -11.48
CA TYR A 341 18.84 -4.75 -10.03
C TYR A 341 18.06 -3.62 -9.38
N GLN A 342 18.05 -2.42 -9.97
CA GLN A 342 17.31 -1.27 -9.43
C GLN A 342 15.82 -1.56 -9.32
N HIS A 343 15.21 -2.16 -10.34
CA HIS A 343 13.79 -2.55 -10.32
C HIS A 343 13.50 -3.69 -9.32
N PHE A 344 14.43 -4.64 -9.16
CA PHE A 344 14.33 -5.67 -8.13
C PHE A 344 14.43 -5.08 -6.72
N SER A 345 15.30 -4.09 -6.51
CA SER A 345 15.42 -3.35 -5.24
C SER A 345 14.14 -2.58 -4.91
N ILE A 346 13.55 -1.88 -5.88
CA ILE A 346 12.26 -1.20 -5.70
C ILE A 346 11.18 -2.20 -5.28
N SER A 347 11.13 -3.38 -5.92
CA SER A 347 10.19 -4.44 -5.56
C SER A 347 10.43 -4.97 -4.15
N ALA A 348 11.70 -5.07 -3.73
CA ALA A 348 12.08 -5.52 -2.40
C ALA A 348 11.70 -4.52 -1.31
N ASP A 349 11.87 -3.22 -1.57
CA ASP A 349 11.43 -2.16 -0.66
C ASP A 349 9.91 -2.20 -0.46
N ARG A 350 9.15 -2.44 -1.54
CA ARG A 350 7.68 -2.57 -1.48
C ARG A 350 7.21 -3.80 -0.70
N PHE A 351 8.02 -4.86 -0.69
CA PHE A 351 7.73 -6.11 0.01
C PHE A 351 8.41 -6.26 1.36
N HIS A 352 9.07 -5.21 1.85
CA HIS A 352 9.79 -5.25 3.11
C HIS A 352 8.84 -5.63 4.27
N GLY A 353 9.30 -6.54 5.13
CA GLY A 353 8.49 -7.11 6.21
C GLY A 353 7.56 -8.26 5.78
N ARG A 354 7.45 -8.59 4.48
CA ARG A 354 6.48 -9.58 3.99
C ARG A 354 7.06 -10.76 3.22
N TYR A 355 8.13 -10.53 2.48
CA TYR A 355 8.78 -11.55 1.65
C TYR A 355 10.27 -11.64 1.96
N PHE A 356 10.81 -12.84 1.95
CA PHE A 356 12.26 -13.03 1.95
C PHE A 356 12.81 -12.78 0.55
N MET A 357 13.50 -11.66 0.40
CA MET A 357 14.18 -11.29 -0.84
C MET A 357 15.67 -11.20 -0.58
N ALA A 358 16.44 -11.84 -1.45
CA ALA A 358 17.88 -11.91 -1.34
C ALA A 358 18.54 -11.59 -2.69
N VAL A 359 19.77 -11.11 -2.64
CA VAL A 359 20.51 -10.70 -3.82
C VAL A 359 21.93 -11.22 -3.82
N ARG A 360 22.39 -11.64 -5.00
CA ARG A 360 23.77 -12.01 -5.30
C ARG A 360 24.29 -11.11 -6.40
N ILE A 361 25.34 -10.34 -6.13
CA ILE A 361 26.08 -9.64 -7.18
C ILE A 361 27.16 -10.57 -7.70
N GLU A 362 27.10 -10.91 -8.99
CA GLU A 362 28.03 -11.81 -9.68
C GLU A 362 28.81 -11.04 -10.73
N ILE A 363 29.99 -10.56 -10.32
CA ILE A 363 30.94 -9.80 -11.14
C ILE A 363 31.66 -10.77 -12.10
N LYS A 364 30.92 -11.34 -13.05
CA LYS A 364 31.46 -12.15 -14.14
C LYS A 364 31.12 -11.49 -15.47
N PRO A 365 32.08 -11.33 -16.39
CA PRO A 365 31.81 -10.79 -17.72
C PRO A 365 30.74 -11.63 -18.44
N GLY A 366 29.67 -10.97 -18.91
CA GLY A 366 28.58 -11.62 -19.63
C GLY A 366 27.51 -12.29 -18.76
N SER A 367 27.49 -12.07 -17.43
CA SER A 367 26.40 -12.54 -16.59
C SER A 367 25.10 -11.80 -16.91
N THR A 368 24.02 -12.56 -17.10
CA THR A 368 22.69 -12.03 -17.33
C THR A 368 21.90 -11.94 -16.03
N PRO A 369 21.14 -10.86 -15.78
CA PRO A 369 20.22 -10.80 -14.65
C PRO A 369 19.27 -11.99 -14.60
N THR A 370 19.13 -12.62 -13.45
CA THR A 370 18.17 -13.71 -13.22
C THR A 370 17.45 -13.53 -11.90
N VAL A 371 16.17 -13.90 -11.85
CA VAL A 371 15.37 -13.91 -10.62
C VAL A 371 14.67 -15.25 -10.51
N SER A 372 14.75 -15.86 -9.34
CA SER A 372 14.14 -17.16 -9.07
C SER A 372 13.57 -17.23 -7.67
N THR A 373 12.36 -17.78 -7.53
CA THR A 373 11.77 -18.08 -6.21
C THR A 373 11.98 -19.55 -5.88
N TYR A 374 12.55 -19.79 -4.69
CA TYR A 374 12.79 -21.10 -4.12
C TYR A 374 11.76 -21.39 -3.03
N ARG A 375 11.07 -22.52 -3.12
CA ARG A 375 10.03 -22.96 -2.19
C ARG A 375 10.44 -24.31 -1.57
N PRO A 376 10.92 -24.34 -0.32
CA PRO A 376 11.58 -25.51 0.25
C PRO A 376 10.66 -26.73 0.42
N PHE A 377 9.38 -26.51 0.72
CA PHE A 377 8.40 -27.57 0.97
C PHE A 377 7.66 -28.07 -0.28
N GLU A 378 8.01 -27.56 -1.46
CA GLU A 378 7.30 -27.86 -2.69
C GLU A 378 8.01 -28.95 -3.51
N LYS A 379 7.23 -29.78 -4.21
CA LYS A 379 7.78 -30.74 -5.18
C LYS A 379 8.57 -30.02 -6.29
N GLN A 380 8.00 -28.94 -6.83
CA GLN A 380 8.69 -28.03 -7.72
C GLN A 380 9.30 -26.88 -6.89
N ARG A 381 10.55 -27.05 -6.48
CA ARG A 381 11.24 -26.13 -5.57
C ARG A 381 11.60 -24.79 -6.19
N ARG A 382 11.88 -24.74 -7.49
CA ARG A 382 12.33 -23.52 -8.17
C ARG A 382 11.30 -23.06 -9.18
N ARG A 383 11.06 -21.76 -9.23
CA ARG A 383 10.39 -21.07 -10.32
C ARG A 383 11.27 -19.92 -10.78
N ASP A 384 11.39 -19.78 -12.10
CA ASP A 384 12.21 -18.76 -12.73
C ASP A 384 11.33 -17.66 -13.29
N TYR A 385 11.81 -16.43 -13.17
CA TYR A 385 11.19 -15.26 -13.76
C TYR A 385 11.62 -15.15 -15.22
N GLU A 386 10.66 -15.00 -16.12
CA GLU A 386 10.87 -14.89 -17.58
C GLU A 386 10.41 -13.53 -18.14
N GLY A 387 10.10 -12.56 -17.26
CA GLY A 387 9.60 -11.25 -17.65
C GLY A 387 10.69 -10.22 -17.99
N LYS A 388 10.28 -8.96 -18.21
CA LYS A 388 11.14 -7.86 -18.69
C LYS A 388 11.78 -7.01 -17.58
N PHE A 389 11.77 -7.48 -16.33
CA PHE A 389 12.27 -6.78 -15.16
C PHE A 389 11.59 -5.43 -14.88
N ASP A 390 10.37 -5.20 -15.33
CA ASP A 390 9.58 -4.09 -14.80
C ASP A 390 9.10 -4.40 -13.36
N PRO A 391 9.02 -3.41 -12.45
CA PRO A 391 8.67 -3.66 -11.06
C PRO A 391 7.31 -4.37 -10.88
N ALA A 392 6.30 -4.01 -11.67
CA ALA A 392 4.96 -4.59 -11.56
C ALA A 392 4.97 -6.10 -11.87
N SER A 393 5.65 -6.52 -12.94
CA SER A 393 5.73 -7.94 -13.30
C SER A 393 6.65 -8.72 -12.36
N LEU A 394 7.72 -8.11 -11.83
CA LEU A 394 8.54 -8.70 -10.77
C LEU A 394 7.69 -8.94 -9.51
N MET A 395 6.94 -7.94 -9.08
CA MET A 395 6.05 -8.07 -7.92
C MET A 395 5.00 -9.15 -8.14
N GLY A 396 4.36 -9.17 -9.30
CA GLY A 396 3.39 -10.22 -9.65
C GLY A 396 4.00 -11.62 -9.68
N PHE A 397 5.23 -11.76 -10.18
CA PHE A 397 5.96 -13.01 -10.12
C PHE A 397 6.27 -13.40 -8.67
N ILE A 398 6.85 -12.52 -7.85
CA ILE A 398 7.24 -12.82 -6.46
C ILE A 398 6.04 -13.30 -5.65
N SER A 399 4.90 -12.61 -5.75
CA SER A 399 3.69 -12.97 -5.00
C SER A 399 3.13 -14.31 -5.42
N THR A 400 3.03 -14.58 -6.73
CA THR A 400 2.48 -15.84 -7.25
C THR A 400 3.44 -17.02 -7.15
N ALA A 401 4.74 -16.77 -7.26
CA ALA A 401 5.78 -17.77 -7.18
C ALA A 401 6.08 -18.18 -5.74
N SER A 402 5.82 -17.32 -4.75
CA SER A 402 5.94 -17.62 -3.32
C SER A 402 4.72 -18.34 -2.74
N PHE A 403 3.58 -18.36 -3.45
CA PHE A 403 2.35 -18.98 -2.98
C PHE A 403 2.52 -20.52 -2.80
N PRO A 404 2.21 -21.07 -1.61
CA PRO A 404 2.32 -22.50 -1.36
C PRO A 404 1.23 -23.28 -2.11
N SER A 405 1.50 -24.51 -2.51
CA SER A 405 0.49 -25.34 -3.19
C SER A 405 -0.68 -25.67 -2.26
N VAL A 406 -0.41 -25.83 -0.96
CA VAL A 406 -1.43 -26.02 0.08
C VAL A 406 -1.18 -25.02 1.21
N VAL A 407 -2.19 -24.23 1.58
CA VAL A 407 -2.14 -23.33 2.74
C VAL A 407 -2.59 -24.09 3.99
N ASP A 408 -1.76 -24.15 5.01
CA ASP A 408 -2.11 -24.74 6.30
C ASP A 408 -2.92 -23.71 7.12
N ILE A 409 -4.13 -24.09 7.53
CA ILE A 409 -5.03 -23.27 8.35
C ILE A 409 -5.34 -23.94 9.70
N THR A 410 -4.58 -24.98 10.07
CA THR A 410 -4.79 -25.83 11.25
C THR A 410 -4.94 -25.04 12.55
N ASN A 411 -4.11 -24.02 12.76
CA ASN A 411 -4.06 -23.27 14.02
C ASN A 411 -5.05 -22.10 14.06
N GLY A 412 -5.99 -22.02 13.12
CA GLY A 412 -6.94 -20.91 13.04
C GLY A 412 -6.36 -19.63 12.43
N PHE A 413 -5.17 -19.70 11.83
CA PHE A 413 -4.56 -18.61 11.08
C PHE A 413 -4.65 -18.86 9.58
N THR A 414 -4.84 -17.81 8.78
CA THR A 414 -4.95 -17.91 7.33
C THR A 414 -4.51 -16.64 6.61
N THR A 415 -4.15 -16.72 5.33
CA THR A 415 -3.83 -15.53 4.55
C THR A 415 -5.08 -14.85 4.00
N ASN A 416 -5.12 -13.52 4.08
CA ASN A 416 -6.15 -12.69 3.46
C ASN A 416 -6.28 -12.93 1.94
N LEU A 417 -5.24 -13.48 1.28
CA LEU A 417 -5.28 -13.88 -0.12
C LEU A 417 -6.36 -14.94 -0.42
N LEU A 418 -6.77 -15.76 0.56
CA LEU A 418 -7.84 -16.73 0.34
C LEU A 418 -9.19 -16.06 0.04
N PHE A 419 -9.44 -14.90 0.62
CA PHE A 419 -10.70 -14.15 0.48
C PHE A 419 -10.70 -13.20 -0.72
N ARG A 420 -9.53 -12.92 -1.31
CA ARG A 420 -9.33 -11.93 -2.38
C ARG A 420 -9.02 -12.57 -3.72
N GLN A 421 -9.66 -13.71 -4.01
CA GLN A 421 -9.39 -14.48 -5.21
C GLN A 421 -10.66 -15.19 -5.71
N HIS A 422 -10.79 -15.34 -7.02
CA HIS A 422 -12.01 -15.84 -7.69
C HIS A 422 -12.12 -17.37 -7.77
N ARG A 423 -11.03 -18.10 -7.47
CA ARG A 423 -11.00 -19.56 -7.50
C ARG A 423 -11.70 -20.12 -6.26
N LYS A 424 -12.21 -21.33 -6.38
CA LYS A 424 -12.85 -22.01 -5.23
C LYS A 424 -11.80 -22.33 -4.17
N ILE A 425 -12.20 -22.34 -2.90
CA ILE A 425 -11.33 -22.81 -1.81
C ILE A 425 -11.67 -24.27 -1.56
N ALA A 426 -10.70 -25.16 -1.75
CA ALA A 426 -10.82 -26.57 -1.39
C ALA A 426 -10.19 -26.76 -0.01
N ILE A 427 -10.99 -27.19 0.97
CA ILE A 427 -10.54 -27.40 2.34
C ILE A 427 -10.49 -28.91 2.61
N LEU A 428 -9.29 -29.43 2.87
CA LEU A 428 -9.13 -30.78 3.39
C LEU A 428 -9.15 -30.74 4.92
N VAL A 429 -10.17 -31.36 5.52
CA VAL A 429 -10.24 -31.58 6.96
C VAL A 429 -9.87 -33.03 7.25
N ALA A 430 -8.77 -33.26 7.97
CA ALA A 430 -8.31 -34.61 8.27
C ALA A 430 -7.72 -34.72 9.67
N SER A 431 -7.62 -35.93 10.22
CA SER A 431 -6.96 -36.18 11.51
C SER A 431 -5.44 -36.04 11.40
N SER A 432 -4.76 -35.90 12.54
CA SER A 432 -3.30 -35.80 12.59
C SER A 432 -2.57 -37.02 12.06
N SER A 433 -3.24 -38.18 12.03
CA SER A 433 -2.75 -39.42 11.44
C SER A 433 -2.88 -39.49 9.91
N PHE A 434 -3.60 -38.56 9.28
CA PHE A 434 -3.80 -38.58 7.83
C PHE A 434 -2.60 -37.97 7.09
N SER A 435 -2.04 -38.73 6.15
CA SER A 435 -1.00 -38.22 5.26
C SER A 435 -1.61 -37.37 4.15
N ASN A 436 -1.27 -36.08 4.11
CA ASN A 436 -1.74 -35.14 3.09
C ASN A 436 -0.95 -35.24 1.75
N ALA A 437 -0.06 -36.23 1.58
CA ALA A 437 0.81 -36.34 0.41
C ALA A 437 0.03 -36.39 -0.93
N SER A 438 -1.05 -37.16 -0.98
CA SER A 438 -1.91 -37.25 -2.19
C SER A 438 -2.60 -35.93 -2.49
N TYR A 439 -2.98 -35.17 -1.44
CA TYR A 439 -3.61 -33.86 -1.58
C TYR A 439 -2.62 -32.80 -2.06
N VAL A 440 -1.40 -32.79 -1.51
CA VAL A 440 -0.29 -31.96 -1.99
C VAL A 440 0.06 -32.28 -3.45
N SER A 441 0.06 -33.57 -3.83
CA SER A 441 0.28 -33.99 -5.21
C SER A 441 -0.77 -33.42 -6.15
N LEU A 442 -2.06 -33.51 -5.80
CA LEU A 442 -3.16 -32.90 -6.55
C LEU A 442 -2.99 -31.38 -6.65
N ALA A 443 -2.73 -30.71 -5.51
CA ALA A 443 -2.56 -29.28 -5.42
C ALA A 443 -1.34 -28.75 -6.21
N SER A 444 -0.33 -29.59 -6.45
CA SER A 444 0.84 -29.22 -7.25
C SER A 444 0.56 -29.15 -8.77
N ARG A 445 -0.55 -29.75 -9.25
CA ARG A 445 -0.86 -29.79 -10.68
C ARG A 445 -1.32 -28.43 -11.21
N LYS A 446 -0.90 -28.08 -12.42
CA LYS A 446 -1.25 -26.78 -13.05
C LYS A 446 -2.75 -26.66 -13.34
N ASP A 447 -3.40 -27.73 -13.79
CA ASP A 447 -4.84 -27.76 -14.07
C ASP A 447 -5.66 -27.58 -12.79
N ALA A 448 -5.33 -28.29 -11.71
CA ALA A 448 -6.02 -28.18 -10.44
C ALA A 448 -5.97 -26.75 -9.85
N ARG A 449 -4.79 -26.10 -9.87
CA ARG A 449 -4.58 -24.74 -9.33
C ARG A 449 -5.29 -23.62 -10.08
N LYS A 450 -5.74 -23.88 -11.31
CA LYS A 450 -6.59 -22.95 -12.07
C LYS A 450 -8.00 -22.87 -11.48
N PHE A 451 -8.50 -23.97 -10.90
CA PHE A 451 -9.87 -24.05 -10.41
C PHE A 451 -10.01 -23.78 -8.91
N ALA A 452 -9.00 -24.17 -8.12
CA ALA A 452 -9.07 -24.04 -6.68
C ALA A 452 -7.74 -23.63 -6.02
N VAL A 453 -7.86 -22.94 -4.90
CA VAL A 453 -6.81 -22.82 -3.88
C VAL A 453 -7.01 -23.94 -2.86
N PHE A 454 -5.94 -24.66 -2.56
CA PHE A 454 -6.00 -25.81 -1.67
C PHE A 454 -5.57 -25.39 -0.27
N THR A 455 -6.36 -25.73 0.72
CA THR A 455 -6.06 -25.52 2.13
C THR A 455 -6.19 -26.83 2.91
N TYR A 456 -5.54 -26.87 4.07
CA TYR A 456 -5.52 -28.03 4.96
C TYR A 456 -5.80 -27.61 6.39
N LEU A 457 -6.70 -28.34 7.05
CA LEU A 457 -7.05 -28.18 8.45
C LEU A 457 -6.89 -29.53 9.14
N ASN A 458 -5.90 -29.63 10.02
CA ASN A 458 -5.76 -30.79 10.89
C ASN A 458 -6.78 -30.69 12.03
N ARG A 459 -7.67 -31.67 12.14
CA ARG A 459 -8.57 -31.81 13.28
C ARG A 459 -7.74 -32.35 14.46
N PHE A 460 -7.16 -31.43 15.23
CA PHE A 460 -6.75 -31.76 16.60
C PHE A 460 -8.01 -32.11 17.38
N VAL A 461 -8.19 -33.40 17.69
CA VAL A 461 -9.12 -33.83 18.74
C VAL A 461 -8.39 -33.56 20.06
N THR A 462 -8.47 -32.34 20.57
CA THR A 462 -8.40 -32.17 22.01
C THR A 462 -9.66 -32.81 22.56
N LEU A 463 -9.51 -33.97 23.22
CA LEU A 463 -10.53 -34.45 24.13
C LEU A 463 -10.85 -33.31 25.10
N PRO A 464 -12.14 -33.04 25.39
CA PRO A 464 -12.51 -31.98 26.31
C PRO A 464 -11.90 -32.32 27.67
N TYR A 465 -11.12 -31.37 28.21
CA TYR A 465 -10.94 -31.25 29.66
C TYR A 465 -12.09 -30.41 30.20
#